data_AF-A0A9D2FQM3-F1
#
_entry.id   AF-A0A9D2FQM3-F1
#
_cell.length_a   1.000
_cell.length_b   1.000
_cell.length_c   1.000
_cell.angle_alpha   90.00
_cell.angle_beta   90.00
_cell.angle_gamma   90.00
#
_symmetry.space_group_name_H-M   'P 1'
#
loop_
_entity.id
_entity.type
_entity.pdbx_description
1 polymer ?
#
loop_
_entity_poly.entity_id
_entity_poly.type
_entity_poly.pdbx_seq_one_letter_code
_entity_poly.pdbx_strand_id
1 'polypeptide(L)'
;MPRLSRKKQVKTFMRRLFAHRGLFTKDQSIPENSMAAFANAIKYGYGIELDIQLTKDNQVVVFHDHTLSRMCGIDLPVCQLTYQELQKFPLAGTSERIPLFQDVLKLVNGKVPLLVEIKLPTFRTNTCRLADLLLQDYSGQYCVESFNPLALRWYKKHRRDVVRGQLSANLTKPVAEGGFILCFLVKHLLLNFIGRPDFIAYCYKDTLNVSYLLNKRLLHTP
;
A
#
# COMPACT_ATOMS: atom_id res chain seq x y z
N MET A 1 18.17 1.96 -11.44
CA MET A 1 17.46 2.83 -12.41
C MET A 1 15.99 2.42 -12.55
N PRO A 2 15.07 3.38 -12.37
CA PRO A 2 13.63 3.24 -12.66
C PRO A 2 13.39 2.80 -14.11
N ARG A 3 12.28 2.11 -14.34
CA ARG A 3 11.96 1.55 -15.68
C ARG A 3 11.16 2.57 -16.48
N LEU A 4 11.73 3.07 -17.58
CA LEU A 4 11.09 4.10 -18.42
C LEU A 4 10.15 3.56 -19.51
N SER A 5 10.07 2.23 -19.69
CA SER A 5 9.33 1.62 -20.81
C SER A 5 7.81 1.61 -20.65
N ARG A 6 7.26 2.06 -19.52
CA ARG A 6 5.83 1.94 -19.17
C ARG A 6 5.09 3.25 -18.95
N LYS A 7 5.61 4.35 -19.50
CA LYS A 7 4.99 5.69 -19.39
C LYS A 7 3.50 5.71 -19.75
N LYS A 8 3.04 4.91 -20.73
CA LYS A 8 1.61 4.88 -21.12
C LYS A 8 0.70 4.27 -20.05
N GLN A 9 1.13 3.21 -19.36
CA GLN A 9 0.38 2.59 -18.27
C GLN A 9 0.45 3.44 -17.00
N VAL A 10 1.60 4.06 -16.71
CA VAL A 10 1.71 4.98 -15.56
C VAL A 10 0.79 6.20 -15.76
N LYS A 11 0.67 6.72 -16.98
CA LYS A 11 -0.21 7.85 -17.31
C LYS A 11 -1.68 7.64 -16.93
N THR A 12 -2.19 6.40 -16.84
CA THR A 12 -3.59 6.17 -16.42
C THR A 12 -3.83 6.46 -14.95
N PHE A 13 -2.77 6.48 -14.14
CA PHE A 13 -2.81 6.82 -12.72
C PHE A 13 -2.40 8.28 -12.46
N MET A 14 -1.73 8.93 -13.41
CA MET A 14 -1.31 10.33 -13.30
C MET A 14 -2.53 11.28 -13.34
N ARG A 15 -2.41 12.42 -12.65
CA ARG A 15 -3.44 13.48 -12.59
C ARG A 15 -4.78 13.04 -11.99
N ARG A 16 -4.80 11.92 -11.26
CA ARG A 16 -5.92 11.50 -10.44
C ARG A 16 -5.64 11.81 -8.98
N LEU A 17 -6.68 12.15 -8.23
CA LEU A 17 -6.61 12.27 -6.78
C LEU A 17 -6.93 10.90 -6.19
N PHE A 18 -6.07 10.44 -5.28
CA PHE A 18 -6.25 9.21 -4.53
C PHE A 18 -6.60 9.57 -3.09
N ALA A 19 -7.70 9.00 -2.59
CA ALA A 19 -8.07 9.02 -1.20
C ALA A 19 -7.17 8.03 -0.44
N HIS A 20 -6.22 8.58 0.32
CA HIS A 20 -5.27 7.83 1.13
C HIS A 20 -6.02 7.08 2.24
N ARG A 21 -5.98 5.75 2.21
CA ARG A 21 -6.76 4.84 3.06
C ARG A 21 -8.28 5.00 2.93
N GLY A 22 -8.75 5.34 1.73
CA GLY A 22 -10.14 5.69 1.46
C GLY A 22 -10.53 7.11 1.90
N LEU A 23 -11.77 7.51 1.66
CA LEU A 23 -12.28 8.84 2.03
C LEU A 23 -12.90 8.78 3.43
N PHE A 24 -12.02 8.75 4.43
CA PHE A 24 -12.35 8.67 5.85
C PHE A 24 -12.48 10.06 6.50
N THR A 25 -13.07 10.14 7.69
CA THR A 25 -13.24 11.42 8.41
C THR A 25 -12.13 11.63 9.43
N LYS A 26 -11.76 12.89 9.69
CA LYS A 26 -10.66 13.22 10.61
C LYS A 26 -10.89 12.69 12.04
N ASP A 27 -12.14 12.66 12.48
CA ASP A 27 -12.58 12.16 13.78
C ASP A 27 -12.75 10.62 13.84
N GLN A 28 -12.50 9.92 12.72
CA GLN A 28 -12.67 8.47 12.57
C GLN A 28 -14.10 7.96 12.77
N SER A 29 -15.12 8.83 12.72
CA SER A 29 -16.52 8.39 12.63
C SER A 29 -16.78 7.54 11.38
N ILE A 30 -16.03 7.82 10.31
CA ILE A 30 -15.76 6.91 9.20
C ILE A 30 -14.28 6.55 9.30
N PRO A 31 -13.92 5.33 9.72
CA PRO A 31 -12.52 4.97 9.95
C PRO A 31 -11.70 4.85 8.66
N GLU A 32 -10.40 5.10 8.74
CA GLU A 32 -9.46 4.77 7.66
C GLU A 32 -9.47 3.27 7.33
N ASN A 33 -9.22 2.92 6.06
CA ASN A 33 -9.21 1.54 5.56
C ASN A 33 -10.51 0.74 5.85
N SER A 34 -11.65 1.43 6.00
CA SER A 34 -12.97 0.82 6.22
C SER A 34 -13.80 0.69 4.93
N MET A 35 -14.82 -0.16 4.94
CA MET A 35 -15.73 -0.32 3.80
C MET A 35 -16.47 0.99 3.52
N ALA A 36 -16.87 1.71 4.57
CA ALA A 36 -17.48 3.03 4.46
C ALA A 36 -16.56 4.08 3.81
N ALA A 37 -15.27 4.12 4.18
CA ALA A 37 -14.30 5.05 3.57
C ALA A 37 -14.10 4.76 2.08
N PHE A 38 -14.06 3.49 1.69
CA PHE A 38 -13.96 3.09 0.28
C PHE A 38 -15.23 3.41 -0.51
N ALA A 39 -16.41 3.14 0.06
CA ALA A 39 -17.68 3.50 -0.56
C ALA A 39 -17.80 5.00 -0.79
N ASN A 40 -17.34 5.82 0.16
CA ASN A 40 -17.26 7.27 0.00
C ASN A 40 -16.31 7.68 -1.13
N ALA A 41 -15.10 7.12 -1.19
CA ALA A 41 -14.15 7.44 -2.25
C ALA A 41 -14.74 7.14 -3.65
N ILE A 42 -15.41 6.00 -3.79
CA ILE A 42 -16.15 5.62 -5.02
C ILE A 42 -17.22 6.65 -5.34
N LYS A 43 -18.05 7.03 -4.36
CA LYS A 43 -19.15 8.00 -4.53
C LYS A 43 -18.67 9.34 -5.10
N TYR A 44 -17.50 9.81 -4.67
CA TYR A 44 -16.93 11.08 -5.12
C TYR A 44 -15.91 10.93 -6.26
N GLY A 45 -15.72 9.72 -6.80
CA GLY A 45 -14.84 9.48 -7.96
C GLY A 45 -13.34 9.56 -7.66
N TYR A 46 -12.93 9.45 -6.40
CA TYR A 46 -11.51 9.39 -6.04
C TYR A 46 -10.94 8.00 -6.28
N GLY A 47 -9.70 7.93 -6.78
CA GLY A 47 -8.92 6.69 -6.67
C GLY A 47 -8.75 6.31 -5.21
N ILE A 48 -8.51 5.03 -4.91
CA ILE A 48 -8.36 4.56 -3.53
C ILE A 48 -6.94 4.08 -3.35
N GLU A 49 -6.25 4.63 -2.36
CA GLU A 49 -5.06 4.00 -1.79
C GLU A 49 -5.48 3.21 -0.56
N LEU A 50 -4.85 2.05 -0.36
CA LEU A 50 -5.13 1.14 0.75
C LEU A 50 -3.90 0.31 1.12
N ASP A 51 -3.86 -0.12 2.37
CA ASP A 51 -2.76 -0.90 2.94
C ASP A 51 -3.14 -2.37 3.12
N ILE A 52 -2.39 -3.31 2.55
CA ILE A 52 -2.64 -4.74 2.76
C ILE A 52 -1.55 -5.42 3.59
N GLN A 53 -2.00 -6.36 4.43
CA GLN A 53 -1.14 -7.27 5.19
C GLN A 53 -1.84 -8.62 5.45
N LEU A 54 -1.15 -9.55 6.11
CA LEU A 54 -1.66 -10.90 6.35
C LEU A 54 -2.00 -11.14 7.82
N THR A 55 -3.09 -11.87 8.01
CA THR A 55 -3.48 -12.51 9.28
C THR A 55 -2.69 -13.79 9.54
N LYS A 56 -2.82 -14.37 10.73
CA LYS A 56 -2.23 -15.66 11.12
C LYS A 56 -2.66 -16.82 10.21
N ASP A 57 -3.93 -16.81 9.77
CA ASP A 57 -4.54 -17.78 8.87
C ASP A 57 -4.43 -17.39 7.39
N ASN A 58 -3.46 -16.53 7.04
CA ASN A 58 -3.11 -16.13 5.68
C ASN A 58 -4.25 -15.45 4.89
N GLN A 59 -5.18 -14.79 5.57
CA GLN A 59 -6.15 -13.92 4.93
C GLN A 59 -5.51 -12.56 4.61
N VAL A 60 -5.79 -12.03 3.42
CA VAL A 60 -5.33 -10.70 3.03
C VAL A 60 -6.33 -9.68 3.54
N VAL A 61 -5.92 -8.86 4.50
CA VAL A 61 -6.75 -7.84 5.15
C VAL A 61 -6.26 -6.45 4.81
N VAL A 62 -7.15 -5.46 4.88
CA VAL A 62 -6.84 -4.06 4.62
C VAL A 62 -6.69 -3.29 5.92
N PHE A 63 -5.44 -3.01 6.30
CA PHE A 63 -5.09 -2.35 7.56
C PHE A 63 -3.67 -1.78 7.50
N HIS A 64 -3.46 -0.56 8.03
CA HIS A 64 -2.18 0.14 7.91
C HIS A 64 -1.13 -0.32 8.93
N ASP A 65 -1.49 -0.30 10.22
CA ASP A 65 -0.52 -0.48 11.30
C ASP A 65 -0.14 -1.96 11.47
N HIS A 66 1.05 -2.23 12.01
CA HIS A 66 1.45 -3.59 12.35
C HIS A 66 0.61 -4.17 13.51
N THR A 67 0.18 -3.32 14.43
CA THR A 67 -0.59 -3.66 15.63
C THR A 67 -1.94 -2.98 15.63
N LEU A 68 -2.90 -3.56 16.35
CA LEU A 68 -4.25 -3.03 16.50
C LEU A 68 -4.35 -1.85 17.46
N SER A 69 -3.24 -1.40 18.07
CA SER A 69 -3.26 -0.53 19.24
C SER A 69 -3.89 0.84 18.96
N ARG A 70 -3.56 1.47 17.82
CA ARG A 70 -4.09 2.80 17.47
C ARG A 70 -5.56 2.75 17.05
N MET A 71 -5.92 1.79 16.21
CA MET A 71 -7.24 1.79 15.57
C MET A 71 -8.27 0.94 16.31
N CYS A 72 -7.86 -0.02 17.13
CA CYS A 72 -8.77 -0.91 17.83
C CYS A 72 -8.54 -0.97 19.35
N GLY A 73 -7.56 -0.22 19.88
CA GLY A 73 -7.33 -0.09 21.32
C GLY A 73 -6.67 -1.29 22.00
N ILE A 74 -6.16 -2.27 21.24
CA ILE A 74 -5.49 -3.46 21.78
C ILE A 74 -4.11 -3.65 21.16
N ASP A 75 -3.10 -3.89 21.99
CA ASP A 75 -1.72 -4.06 21.53
C ASP A 75 -1.42 -5.49 21.09
N LEU A 76 -2.04 -5.89 19.97
CA LEU A 76 -1.80 -7.20 19.34
C LEU A 76 -1.40 -7.01 17.87
N PRO A 77 -0.36 -7.72 17.38
CA PRO A 77 -0.01 -7.75 15.97
C PRO A 77 -1.08 -8.42 15.11
N VAL A 78 -1.36 -7.86 13.94
CA VAL A 78 -2.32 -8.45 12.97
C VAL A 78 -1.92 -9.86 12.56
N CYS A 79 -0.63 -10.10 12.38
CA CYS A 79 -0.07 -11.39 11.96
C CYS A 79 -0.19 -12.51 13.02
N GLN A 80 -0.62 -12.18 14.24
CA GLN A 80 -0.83 -13.16 15.32
C GLN A 80 -2.29 -13.55 15.52
N LEU A 81 -3.22 -12.91 14.81
CA LEU A 81 -4.65 -13.17 14.92
C LEU A 81 -5.19 -13.77 13.62
N THR A 82 -6.12 -14.72 13.74
CA THR A 82 -6.93 -15.20 12.61
C THR A 82 -7.90 -14.11 12.16
N TYR A 83 -8.42 -14.19 10.93
CA TYR A 83 -9.41 -13.22 10.49
C TYR A 83 -10.66 -13.22 11.37
N GLN A 84 -11.11 -14.40 11.81
CA GLN A 84 -12.25 -14.52 12.72
C GLN A 84 -12.00 -13.82 14.07
N GLU A 85 -10.79 -13.90 14.62
CA GLU A 85 -10.42 -13.18 15.83
C GLU A 85 -10.36 -11.67 15.61
N LEU A 86 -9.84 -11.21 14.45
CA LEU A 86 -9.80 -9.79 14.10
C LEU A 86 -11.19 -9.14 14.06
N GLN A 87 -12.22 -9.88 13.65
CA GLN A 87 -13.60 -9.37 13.60
C GLN A 87 -14.20 -9.01 14.97
N LYS A 88 -13.55 -9.41 16.07
CA LYS A 88 -13.95 -9.02 17.43
C LYS A 88 -13.59 -7.57 17.76
N PHE A 89 -12.70 -6.95 16.98
CA PHE A 89 -12.15 -5.63 17.26
C PHE A 89 -12.69 -4.59 16.26
N PRO A 90 -13.61 -3.71 16.69
CA PRO A 90 -14.12 -2.64 15.84
C PRO A 90 -13.05 -1.60 15.50
N LEU A 91 -13.15 -1.01 14.30
CA LEU A 91 -12.31 0.11 13.91
C LEU A 91 -12.79 1.40 14.57
N ALA A 92 -11.88 2.09 15.27
CA ALA A 92 -12.08 3.37 15.94
C ALA A 92 -13.33 3.43 16.84
N GLY A 93 -13.72 2.31 17.45
CA GLY A 93 -14.92 2.22 18.29
C GLY A 93 -16.26 2.28 17.52
N THR A 94 -16.22 2.18 16.19
CA THR A 94 -17.41 2.20 15.32
C THR A 94 -17.98 0.79 15.09
N SER A 95 -19.02 0.67 14.26
CA SER A 95 -19.52 -0.63 13.79
C SER A 95 -18.69 -1.24 12.66
N GLU A 96 -17.75 -0.51 12.06
CA GLU A 96 -16.89 -1.03 10.99
C GLU A 96 -15.89 -2.06 11.51
N ARG A 97 -15.44 -2.93 10.62
CA ARG A 97 -14.44 -3.98 10.88
C ARG A 97 -13.32 -3.89 9.87
N ILE A 98 -12.17 -4.46 10.21
CA ILE A 98 -11.06 -4.64 9.28
C ILE A 98 -11.56 -5.51 8.11
N PRO A 99 -11.59 -5.00 6.87
CA PRO A 99 -12.17 -5.75 5.76
C PRO A 99 -11.15 -6.72 5.16
N LEU A 100 -11.67 -7.81 4.58
CA LEU A 100 -10.89 -8.62 3.64
C LEU A 100 -10.63 -7.82 2.37
N PHE A 101 -9.42 -7.95 1.85
CA PHE A 101 -9.06 -7.31 0.59
C PHE A 101 -9.97 -7.76 -0.57
N GLN A 102 -10.36 -9.04 -0.58
CA GLN A 102 -11.31 -9.56 -1.58
C GLN A 102 -12.66 -8.82 -1.56
N ASP A 103 -13.16 -8.45 -0.39
CA ASP A 103 -14.44 -7.73 -0.27
C ASP A 103 -14.30 -6.27 -0.69
N VAL A 104 -13.14 -5.65 -0.43
CA VAL A 104 -12.82 -4.32 -0.98
C VAL A 104 -12.75 -4.37 -2.51
N LEU A 105 -12.12 -5.39 -3.10
CA LEU A 105 -12.08 -5.56 -4.57
C LEU A 105 -13.50 -5.70 -5.15
N LYS A 106 -14.39 -6.46 -4.50
CA LYS A 106 -15.81 -6.58 -4.90
C LYS A 106 -16.58 -5.26 -4.78
N LEU A 107 -16.33 -4.48 -3.73
CA LEU A 107 -16.99 -3.18 -3.54
C LEU A 107 -16.58 -2.19 -4.65
N VAL A 108 -15.28 -2.12 -4.92
CA VAL A 108 -14.69 -1.20 -5.89
C VAL A 108 -15.06 -1.60 -7.31
N ASN A 109 -14.96 -2.89 -7.65
CA ASN A 109 -15.39 -3.48 -8.91
C ASN A 109 -15.00 -2.63 -10.15
N GLY A 110 -13.77 -2.13 -10.20
CA GLY A 110 -13.26 -1.31 -11.31
C GLY A 110 -13.86 0.10 -11.45
N LYS A 111 -14.74 0.55 -10.55
CA LYS A 111 -15.35 1.89 -10.59
C LYS A 111 -14.33 3.02 -10.46
N VAL A 112 -13.28 2.80 -9.67
CA VAL A 112 -12.15 3.72 -9.45
C VAL A 112 -10.83 2.93 -9.43
N PRO A 113 -9.69 3.55 -9.76
CA PRO A 113 -8.39 2.87 -9.71
C PRO A 113 -7.95 2.60 -8.27
N LEU A 114 -7.19 1.52 -8.08
CA LEU A 114 -6.57 1.16 -6.81
C LEU A 114 -5.06 1.42 -6.82
N LEU A 115 -4.56 1.97 -5.71
CA LEU A 115 -3.15 2.03 -5.36
C LEU A 115 -2.96 1.13 -4.13
N VAL A 116 -2.36 -0.04 -4.32
CA VAL A 116 -2.30 -1.08 -3.30
C VAL A 116 -0.92 -1.07 -2.64
N GLU A 117 -0.84 -0.55 -1.41
CA GLU A 117 0.38 -0.64 -0.61
C GLU A 117 0.53 -2.05 0.00
N ILE A 118 1.62 -2.74 -0.32
CA ILE A 118 1.96 -4.03 0.25
C ILE A 118 2.86 -3.83 1.47
N LYS A 119 2.33 -4.10 2.66
CA LYS A 119 3.12 -4.14 3.90
C LYS A 119 3.86 -5.47 4.02
N LEU A 120 5.16 -5.40 4.22
CA LEU A 120 6.02 -6.56 4.50
C LEU A 120 6.77 -6.33 5.83
N PRO A 121 6.21 -6.77 6.98
CA PRO A 121 6.86 -6.59 8.28
C PRO A 121 8.14 -7.43 8.43
N THR A 122 8.23 -8.51 7.65
CA THR A 122 9.38 -9.43 7.60
C THR A 122 9.93 -9.51 6.17
N PHE A 123 11.03 -10.22 5.96
CA PHE A 123 11.53 -10.50 4.61
C PHE A 123 10.66 -11.49 3.79
N ARG A 124 9.62 -12.08 4.40
CA ARG A 124 8.72 -13.02 3.73
C ARG A 124 7.82 -12.28 2.73
N THR A 125 7.68 -12.85 1.54
CA THR A 125 6.88 -12.26 0.43
C THR A 125 5.52 -12.93 0.25
N ASN A 126 5.02 -13.64 1.26
CA ASN A 126 3.72 -14.32 1.21
C ASN A 126 2.57 -13.34 0.92
N THR A 127 2.62 -12.13 1.50
CA THR A 127 1.63 -11.07 1.22
C THR A 127 1.57 -10.77 -0.26
N CYS A 128 2.72 -10.68 -0.95
CA CYS A 128 2.76 -10.44 -2.39
C CYS A 128 2.06 -11.57 -3.17
N ARG A 129 2.37 -12.83 -2.85
CA ARG A 129 1.79 -13.99 -3.54
C ARG A 129 0.28 -14.07 -3.34
N LEU A 130 -0.19 -13.95 -2.11
CA LEU A 130 -1.61 -14.09 -1.78
C LEU A 130 -2.44 -12.91 -2.28
N ALA A 131 -1.91 -11.69 -2.18
CA ALA A 131 -2.57 -10.52 -2.77
C ALA A 131 -2.64 -10.60 -4.29
N ASP A 132 -1.58 -11.09 -4.95
CA ASP A 132 -1.57 -11.22 -6.41
C ASP A 132 -2.58 -12.26 -6.91
N LEU A 133 -2.82 -13.35 -6.17
CA LEU A 133 -3.89 -14.29 -6.51
C LEU A 133 -5.26 -13.60 -6.54
N LEU A 134 -5.55 -12.72 -5.59
CA LEU A 134 -6.79 -11.95 -5.57
C LEU A 134 -6.85 -10.89 -6.68
N LEU A 135 -5.72 -10.27 -7.01
CA LEU A 135 -5.61 -9.26 -8.06
C LEU A 135 -5.66 -9.84 -9.47
N GLN A 136 -5.33 -11.12 -9.66
CA GLN A 136 -5.45 -11.81 -10.94
C GLN A 136 -6.88 -11.88 -11.45
N ASP A 137 -7.84 -12.03 -10.53
CA ASP A 137 -9.27 -12.08 -10.85
C ASP A 137 -9.92 -10.69 -10.89
N TYR A 138 -9.17 -9.63 -10.59
CA TYR A 138 -9.68 -8.27 -10.56
C TYR A 138 -9.52 -7.56 -11.92
N SER A 139 -10.63 -7.15 -12.51
CA SER A 139 -10.67 -6.49 -13.83
C SER A 139 -10.44 -4.97 -13.78
N GLY A 140 -10.46 -4.37 -12.59
CA GLY A 140 -10.28 -2.93 -12.42
C GLY A 140 -8.82 -2.47 -12.57
N GLN A 141 -8.62 -1.17 -12.78
CA GLN A 141 -7.28 -0.60 -12.83
C GLN A 141 -6.63 -0.63 -11.45
N TYR A 142 -5.40 -1.15 -11.35
CA TYR A 142 -4.62 -1.08 -10.12
C TYR A 142 -3.12 -0.91 -10.39
N CYS A 143 -2.42 -0.34 -9.42
CA CYS A 143 -0.98 -0.41 -9.30
C CYS A 143 -0.60 -0.81 -7.87
N VAL A 144 0.62 -1.30 -7.70
CA VAL A 144 1.14 -1.74 -6.39
C VAL A 144 2.26 -0.82 -5.94
N GLU A 145 2.40 -0.63 -4.64
CA GLU A 145 3.54 0.06 -4.06
C GLU A 145 3.97 -0.56 -2.73
N SER A 146 5.16 -0.20 -2.26
CA SER A 146 5.65 -0.65 -0.96
C SER A 146 6.86 0.18 -0.53
N PHE A 147 7.01 0.36 0.79
CA PHE A 147 8.29 0.80 1.36
C PHE A 147 9.37 -0.29 1.25
N ASN A 148 8.98 -1.57 1.24
CA ASN A 148 9.92 -2.68 1.22
C ASN A 148 10.30 -3.06 -0.23
N PRO A 149 11.55 -2.86 -0.68
CA PRO A 149 11.96 -3.14 -2.05
C PRO A 149 11.82 -4.62 -2.46
N LEU A 150 11.72 -5.54 -1.50
CA LEU A 150 11.47 -6.96 -1.78
C LEU A 150 10.09 -7.20 -2.38
N ALA A 151 9.07 -6.44 -1.98
CA ALA A 151 7.74 -6.51 -2.61
C ALA A 151 7.83 -6.14 -4.10
N LEU A 152 8.54 -5.04 -4.40
CA LEU A 152 8.71 -4.58 -5.78
C LEU A 152 9.56 -5.55 -6.60
N ARG A 153 10.60 -6.14 -5.99
CA ARG A 153 11.40 -7.20 -6.62
C ARG A 153 10.54 -8.42 -6.94
N TRP A 154 9.67 -8.83 -6.02
CA TRP A 154 8.77 -9.96 -6.22
C TRP A 154 7.85 -9.71 -7.42
N TYR A 155 7.19 -8.55 -7.46
CA TYR A 155 6.33 -8.17 -8.59
C TYR A 155 7.14 -8.03 -9.88
N LYS A 156 8.36 -7.48 -9.84
CA LYS A 156 9.25 -7.41 -11.01
C LYS A 156 9.57 -8.78 -11.59
N LYS A 157 9.70 -9.81 -10.75
CA LYS A 157 10.00 -11.18 -11.19
C LYS A 157 8.76 -11.91 -11.72
N HIS A 158 7.63 -11.81 -11.02
CA HIS A 158 6.46 -12.67 -11.28
C HIS A 158 5.34 -11.98 -12.06
N ARG A 159 5.23 -10.65 -11.98
CA ARG A 159 4.13 -9.84 -12.52
C ARG A 159 4.69 -8.65 -13.29
N ARG A 160 5.31 -8.97 -14.43
CA ARG A 160 6.11 -8.03 -15.22
C ARG A 160 5.28 -6.94 -15.89
N ASP A 161 3.96 -7.16 -15.98
CA ASP A 161 2.88 -6.35 -16.55
C ASP A 161 2.30 -5.33 -15.55
N VAL A 162 2.30 -5.65 -14.25
CA VAL A 162 1.81 -4.74 -13.19
C VAL A 162 2.73 -3.52 -13.01
N VAL A 163 2.12 -2.33 -12.90
CA VAL A 163 2.78 -1.06 -12.55
C VAL A 163 3.13 -1.05 -11.07
N ARG A 164 4.37 -0.72 -10.74
CA ARG A 164 4.87 -0.80 -9.35
C ARG A 164 5.61 0.47 -8.90
N GLY A 165 5.34 0.96 -7.70
CA GLY A 165 5.94 2.17 -7.12
C GLY A 165 6.80 1.91 -5.90
N GLN A 166 7.90 2.65 -5.75
CA GLN A 166 8.67 2.68 -4.51
C GLN A 166 8.15 3.80 -3.61
N LEU A 167 7.65 3.43 -2.44
CA LEU A 167 7.36 4.40 -1.38
C LEU A 167 8.65 4.80 -0.69
N SER A 168 8.78 6.10 -0.42
CA SER A 168 9.89 6.64 0.35
C SER A 168 9.44 7.89 1.12
N ALA A 169 9.86 7.97 2.37
CA ALA A 169 9.54 9.07 3.28
C ALA A 169 10.67 9.21 4.33
N ASN A 170 10.67 10.30 5.09
CA ASN A 170 11.45 10.39 6.33
C ASN A 170 10.85 9.45 7.39
N LEU A 171 11.29 8.18 7.32
CA LEU A 171 10.87 7.13 8.25
C LEU A 171 11.54 7.35 9.61
N THR A 172 10.76 7.83 10.58
CA THR A 172 11.19 7.95 11.99
C THR A 172 11.12 6.62 12.75
N LYS A 173 10.42 5.62 12.20
CA LYS A 173 10.29 4.27 12.76
C LYS A 173 10.69 3.20 11.72
N PRO A 174 11.28 2.07 12.16
CA PRO A 174 11.61 0.95 11.27
C PRO A 174 10.37 0.38 10.59
N VAL A 175 10.43 0.17 9.26
CA VAL A 175 9.30 -0.37 8.47
C VAL A 175 9.33 -1.90 8.32
N ALA A 176 10.41 -2.57 8.74
CA ALA A 176 10.59 -4.02 8.66
C ALA A 176 11.79 -4.50 9.51
N GLU A 177 12.00 -5.83 9.57
CA GLU A 177 13.17 -6.52 10.17
C GLU A 177 14.55 -5.93 9.77
N GLY A 178 14.64 -5.20 8.66
CA GLY A 178 15.89 -4.54 8.22
C GLY A 178 16.30 -3.30 9.02
N GLY A 179 15.50 -2.86 10.00
CA GLY A 179 15.88 -1.81 10.95
C GLY A 179 16.20 -0.46 10.31
N PHE A 180 17.00 0.35 11.00
CA PHE A 180 17.41 1.69 10.55
C PHE A 180 18.22 1.66 9.24
N ILE A 181 19.00 0.60 8.98
CA ILE A 181 19.79 0.46 7.75
C ILE A 181 18.89 0.35 6.54
N LEU A 182 17.90 -0.54 6.57
CA LEU A 182 16.94 -0.65 5.47
C LEU A 182 16.13 0.64 5.30
N CYS A 183 15.75 1.30 6.40
CA CYS A 183 15.07 2.59 6.34
C CYS A 183 15.93 3.67 5.67
N PHE A 184 17.21 3.74 6.01
CA PHE A 184 18.17 4.64 5.37
C PHE A 184 18.27 4.37 3.87
N LEU A 185 18.44 3.10 3.48
CA LEU A 185 18.56 2.71 2.08
C LEU A 185 17.29 3.04 1.27
N VAL A 186 16.09 2.84 1.84
CA VAL A 186 14.80 3.19 1.23
C VAL A 186 14.60 4.72 1.18
N LYS A 187 14.91 5.42 2.26
CA LYS A 187 14.87 6.90 2.34
C LYS A 187 15.75 7.55 1.28
N HIS A 188 16.93 6.99 1.03
CA HIS A 188 17.87 7.48 0.03
C HIS A 188 17.71 6.83 -1.35
N LEU A 189 16.67 6.01 -1.55
CA LEU A 189 16.34 5.35 -2.82
C LEU A 189 17.47 4.46 -3.38
N LEU A 190 18.37 4.00 -2.50
CA LEU A 190 19.58 3.26 -2.86
C LEU A 190 19.26 1.85 -3.36
N LEU A 191 18.07 1.31 -3.06
CA LEU A 191 17.62 -0.02 -3.49
C LEU A 191 16.73 -0.01 -4.74
N ASN A 192 16.55 1.15 -5.39
CA ASN A 192 15.70 1.28 -6.59
C ASN A 192 16.15 0.38 -7.75
N PHE A 193 17.41 -0.04 -7.80
CA PHE A 193 17.88 -1.00 -8.82
C PHE A 193 17.32 -2.41 -8.63
N ILE A 194 16.99 -2.79 -7.39
CA ILE A 194 16.43 -4.10 -7.05
C ILE A 194 15.00 -4.20 -7.60
N GLY A 195 14.14 -3.27 -7.19
CA GLY A 195 12.73 -3.23 -7.58
C GLY A 195 12.46 -2.65 -8.97
N ARG A 196 13.36 -1.82 -9.51
CA ARG A 196 13.18 -1.01 -10.74
C ARG A 196 11.75 -0.44 -10.83
N PRO A 197 11.36 0.43 -9.89
CA PRO A 197 10.01 0.97 -9.85
C PRO A 197 9.67 1.75 -11.12
N ASP A 198 8.38 1.79 -11.46
CA ASP A 198 7.81 2.55 -12.57
C ASP A 198 7.49 4.01 -12.13
N PHE A 199 7.26 4.26 -10.82
CA PHE A 199 7.09 5.59 -10.21
C PHE A 199 7.66 5.64 -8.78
N ILE A 200 7.86 6.83 -8.22
CA ILE A 200 8.27 6.99 -6.81
C ILE A 200 7.18 7.79 -6.08
N ALA A 201 6.56 7.17 -5.08
CA ALA A 201 5.63 7.86 -4.20
C ALA A 201 6.39 8.44 -3.00
N TYR A 202 6.26 9.75 -2.80
CA TYR A 202 7.07 10.50 -1.85
C TYR A 202 6.20 11.42 -0.99
N CYS A 203 6.51 11.50 0.30
CA CYS A 203 5.87 12.48 1.18
C CYS A 203 6.20 13.90 0.71
N TYR A 204 5.18 14.72 0.40
CA TYR A 204 5.40 16.06 -0.16
C TYR A 204 6.25 16.97 0.77
N LYS A 205 6.19 16.73 2.08
CA LYS A 205 6.95 17.48 3.09
C LYS A 205 8.45 17.22 3.02
N ASP A 206 8.86 16.12 2.41
CA ASP A 206 10.27 15.69 2.34
C ASP A 206 10.92 16.08 0.99
N THR A 207 10.24 16.82 0.12
CA THR A 207 10.61 17.08 -1.29
C THR A 207 11.98 17.71 -1.53
N LEU A 208 12.65 18.20 -0.48
CA LEU A 208 14.03 18.71 -0.52
C LEU A 208 15.11 17.62 -0.44
N ASN A 209 14.75 16.34 -0.32
CA ASN A 209 15.72 15.25 -0.27
C ASN A 209 16.52 15.14 -1.59
N VAL A 210 17.84 15.19 -1.49
CA VAL A 210 18.78 15.15 -2.62
C VAL A 210 18.57 13.91 -3.50
N SER A 211 18.27 12.76 -2.91
CA SER A 211 17.99 11.52 -3.66
C SER A 211 16.72 11.63 -4.52
N TYR A 212 15.70 12.34 -4.04
CA TYR A 212 14.49 12.61 -4.81
C TYR A 212 14.77 13.59 -5.96
N LEU A 213 15.52 14.66 -5.70
CA LEU A 213 15.90 15.63 -6.74
C LEU A 213 16.73 14.98 -7.86
N LEU A 214 17.66 14.08 -7.52
CA LEU A 214 18.43 13.32 -8.50
C LEU A 214 17.55 12.36 -9.32
N ASN A 215 16.64 11.61 -8.68
CA ASN A 215 15.72 10.71 -9.41
C ASN A 215 14.73 11.47 -10.31
N LYS A 216 14.31 12.68 -9.91
CA LYS A 216 13.42 13.54 -10.70
C LYS A 216 14.15 14.21 -11.86
N ARG A 217 15.31 14.82 -11.61
CA ARG A 217 16.08 15.59 -12.61
C ARG A 217 16.87 14.71 -13.59
N LEU A 218 17.50 13.64 -13.11
CA LEU A 218 18.33 12.78 -13.97
C LEU A 218 17.52 11.66 -14.61
N LEU A 219 16.62 11.02 -13.86
CA LEU A 219 15.94 9.81 -14.30
C LEU A 219 14.51 10.05 -14.82
N HIS A 220 14.01 11.29 -14.77
CA HIS A 220 12.67 11.67 -15.24
C HIS A 220 11.57 10.75 -14.71
N THR A 221 11.74 10.27 -13.47
CA THR A 221 10.83 9.34 -12.83
C THR A 221 9.55 10.09 -12.45
N PRO A 222 8.37 9.64 -12.90
CA PRO A 222 7.11 10.24 -12.52
C PRO A 222 6.80 10.05 -11.03
#